data_AF-A0A3P6FM67-F1
#
_entry.id   AF-A0A3P6FM67-F1
#
_cell.length_a   1.000
_cell.length_b   1.000
_cell.length_c   1.000
_cell.angle_alpha   90.00
_cell.angle_beta   90.00
_cell.angle_gamma   90.00
#
_symmetry.space_group_name_H-M   'P 1'
#
loop_
_entity.id
_entity.type
_entity.pdbx_description
1 polymer ?
#
loop_
_entity_poly.entity_id
_entity_poly.type
_entity_poly.pdbx_seq_one_letter_code
_entity_poly.pdbx_strand_id
1 'polypeptide(L)'
;MANCSWAEKYPMGRCFYLRFEGSDHRPLITYFNSSMTRKHGSFRFNRSLTEEPEVTELVDEAWNHSPLASVIEKLNECRRRIIQWTKKCHKKS
;
A
#
# COMPACT_ATOMS: atom_id res chain seq x y z
N MET A 1 9.34 -14.45 -11.12
CA MET A 1 9.12 -13.30 -10.21
C MET A 1 8.10 -12.37 -10.86
N ALA A 2 7.01 -12.04 -10.17
CA ALA A 2 6.03 -11.08 -10.66
C ALA A 2 6.51 -9.67 -10.32
N ASN A 3 6.78 -8.85 -11.34
CA ASN A 3 7.04 -7.42 -11.11
C ASN A 3 5.72 -6.69 -10.84
N CYS A 4 5.80 -5.46 -10.35
CA CYS A 4 4.64 -4.66 -10.00
C CYS A 4 3.65 -4.51 -11.17
N SER A 5 4.13 -4.39 -12.40
CA SER A 5 3.29 -4.29 -13.60
C SER A 5 2.51 -5.58 -13.87
N TRP A 6 3.13 -6.74 -13.63
CA TRP A 6 2.46 -8.04 -13.73
C TRP A 6 1.38 -8.19 -12.66
N ALA A 7 1.66 -7.79 -11.42
CA ALA A 7 0.70 -7.83 -10.32
C ALA A 7 -0.49 -6.86 -10.53
N GLU A 8 -0.27 -5.73 -11.19
CA GLU A 8 -1.34 -4.82 -11.60
C GLU A 8 -2.22 -5.39 -12.71
N LYS A 9 -1.61 -6.02 -13.72
CA LYS A 9 -2.34 -6.62 -14.87
C LYS A 9 -3.09 -7.89 -14.47
N TYR A 10 -2.50 -8.68 -13.59
CA TYR A 10 -3.03 -9.95 -13.12
C TYR A 10 -3.13 -9.95 -11.59
N PRO A 11 -3.98 -9.11 -10.98
CA PRO A 11 -4.11 -9.01 -9.52
C PRO A 11 -4.62 -10.30 -8.87
N MET A 12 -5.21 -11.17 -9.68
CA MET A 12 -5.72 -12.49 -9.31
C MET A 12 -4.68 -13.60 -9.54
N GLY A 13 -3.60 -13.30 -10.28
CA GLY A 13 -2.51 -14.22 -10.55
C GLY A 13 -1.64 -14.33 -9.32
N ARG A 14 -1.70 -15.48 -8.63
CA ARG A 14 -0.77 -15.80 -7.55
C ARG A 14 0.06 -16.99 -7.95
N CYS A 15 1.38 -16.84 -7.90
CA CYS A 15 2.32 -17.92 -8.15
C CYS A 15 3.00 -18.36 -6.84
N PHE A 16 3.03 -19.66 -6.59
CA PHE A 16 3.70 -20.24 -5.43
C PHE A 16 4.73 -21.27 -5.89
N TYR A 17 5.93 -21.21 -5.31
CA TYR A 17 6.92 -22.26 -5.44
C TYR A 17 6.68 -23.29 -4.34
N LEU A 18 6.32 -24.50 -4.73
CA LEU A 18 6.20 -25.59 -3.77
C LEU A 18 7.58 -26.11 -3.39
N ARG A 19 7.75 -26.45 -2.10
CA ARG A 19 8.92 -27.18 -1.65
C ARG A 19 8.70 -28.66 -1.97
N PHE A 20 9.68 -29.26 -2.65
CA PHE A 20 9.74 -30.69 -2.90
C PHE A 20 11.05 -31.19 -2.32
N GLU A 21 10.98 -32.01 -1.27
CA GLU A 21 12.16 -32.60 -0.64
C GLU A 21 12.61 -33.78 -1.48
N GLY A 22 13.61 -33.55 -2.35
CA GLY A 22 14.11 -34.56 -3.29
C GLY A 22 14.55 -34.00 -4.64
N SER A 23 14.27 -32.73 -4.92
CA SER A 23 14.80 -32.00 -6.07
C SER A 23 15.04 -30.54 -5.70
N ASP A 24 16.10 -29.96 -6.26
CA ASP A 24 16.36 -28.52 -6.25
C ASP A 24 15.39 -27.74 -7.16
N HIS A 25 14.74 -28.42 -8.11
CA HIS A 25 13.65 -27.86 -8.89
C HIS A 25 12.39 -27.66 -8.02
N ARG A 26 11.87 -26.43 -8.01
CA ARG A 26 10.64 -26.07 -7.28
C ARG A 26 9.47 -25.97 -8.25
N PRO A 27 8.45 -26.86 -8.17
CA PRO A 27 7.23 -26.74 -8.97
C PRO A 27 6.56 -25.39 -8.75
N LEU A 28 6.12 -24.75 -9.84
CA LEU A 28 5.41 -23.47 -9.82
C LEU A 28 3.91 -23.72 -9.99
N ILE A 29 3.11 -23.34 -9.00
CA ILE A 29 1.65 -23.34 -9.11
C ILE A 29 1.15 -21.93 -9.31
N THR A 30 0.29 -21.73 -10.31
CA THR A 30 -0.37 -20.43 -10.56
C THR A 30 -1.88 -20.57 -10.40
N TYR A 31 -2.47 -19.75 -9.54
CA TYR A 31 -3.92 -19.66 -9.36
C TYR A 31 -4.48 -18.49 -10.17
N PHE A 32 -5.60 -18.72 -10.84
CA PHE A 32 -6.42 -17.70 -11.50
C PHE A 32 -7.82 -17.74 -10.91
N ASN A 33 -8.07 -16.97 -9.86
CA ASN A 33 -9.39 -16.94 -9.22
C ASN A 33 -10.21 -15.75 -9.76
N SER A 34 -11.32 -16.03 -10.43
CA SER A 34 -12.24 -15.02 -11.01
C SER A 34 -13.18 -14.36 -9.99
N SER A 35 -13.23 -14.86 -8.74
CA SER A 35 -14.30 -14.52 -7.79
C SER A 35 -13.96 -13.46 -6.72
N MET A 36 -12.71 -12.99 -6.61
CA MET A 36 -12.40 -11.89 -5.68
C MET A 36 -12.63 -10.54 -6.37
N THR A 37 -13.52 -9.73 -5.80
CA THR A 37 -13.69 -8.32 -6.18
C THR A 37 -12.35 -7.59 -6.06
N ARG A 38 -11.98 -6.83 -7.11
CA ARG A 38 -10.74 -6.05 -7.14
C ARG A 38 -10.65 -5.18 -5.89
N LYS A 39 -9.72 -5.49 -4.97
CA LYS A 39 -9.33 -4.51 -3.95
C LYS A 39 -8.63 -3.37 -4.69
N HIS A 40 -9.14 -2.15 -4.52
CA HIS A 40 -8.59 -0.94 -5.15
C HIS A 40 -7.11 -0.78 -4.79
N GLY A 41 -6.22 -1.05 -5.76
CA GLY A 41 -4.77 -0.84 -5.67
C GLY A 41 -4.06 -1.75 -4.66
N SER A 42 -2.88 -2.24 -5.02
CA SER A 42 -1.92 -2.66 -3.98
C SER A 42 -1.46 -1.42 -3.23
N PHE A 43 -1.33 -1.53 -1.90
CA PHE A 43 -0.72 -0.45 -1.12
C PHE A 43 0.69 -0.19 -1.65
N ARG A 44 0.98 1.08 -1.94
CA ARG A 44 2.30 1.57 -2.32
C ARG A 44 2.72 2.66 -1.36
N PHE A 45 3.83 2.41 -0.68
CA PHE A 45 4.47 3.43 0.13
C PHE A 45 5.10 4.49 -0.79
N ASN A 46 4.74 5.75 -0.59
CA ASN A 46 5.38 6.85 -1.30
C ASN A 46 6.54 7.38 -0.46
N ARG A 47 7.77 7.07 -0.87
CA ARG A 47 8.99 7.51 -0.19
C ARG A 47 9.17 9.02 -0.19
N SER A 48 8.65 9.75 -1.19
CA SER A 48 8.81 11.21 -1.22
C SER A 48 8.17 11.87 0.02
N LEU A 49 7.14 11.25 0.60
CA LEU A 49 6.48 11.75 1.81
C LEU A 49 7.39 11.77 3.04
N THR A 50 8.44 10.94 3.10
CA THR A 50 9.37 10.94 4.25
C THR A 50 10.47 11.98 4.14
N GLU A 51 10.68 12.53 2.95
CA GLU A 51 11.74 13.50 2.68
C GLU A 51 11.22 14.94 2.90
N GLU A 52 9.90 15.12 2.98
CA GLU A 52 9.23 16.39 3.16
C GLU A 52 8.98 16.70 4.65
N PRO A 53 9.65 17.71 5.24
CA PRO A 53 9.46 18.05 6.66
C PRO A 53 8.03 18.49 6.98
N GLU A 54 7.35 19.18 6.05
CA GLU A 54 5.94 19.58 6.19
C GLU A 54 5.01 18.39 6.44
N VAL A 55 5.30 17.23 5.82
CA VAL A 55 4.48 16.04 5.99
C VAL A 55 4.65 15.47 7.40
N THR A 56 5.84 15.59 7.98
CA THR A 56 6.12 15.14 9.35
C THR A 56 5.34 15.99 10.36
N GLU A 57 5.39 17.31 10.22
CA GLU A 57 4.61 18.25 11.06
C GLU A 57 3.11 18.00 10.92
N LEU A 58 2.63 17.81 9.69
CA LEU A 58 1.23 17.51 9.40
C LEU A 58 0.77 16.20 10.04
N VAL A 59 1.60 15.16 10.06
CA VAL A 59 1.26 13.88 10.70
C VAL A 59 1.22 14.03 12.21
N ASP A 60 2.16 14.77 12.81
CA ASP A 60 2.18 15.01 14.26
C ASP A 60 0.96 15.81 14.71
N GLU A 61 0.62 16.89 14.01
CA GLU A 61 -0.59 17.68 14.25
C GLU A 61 -1.85 16.81 14.09
N ALA A 62 -1.87 15.94 13.08
CA ALA A 62 -2.99 15.03 12.84
C ALA A 62 -3.19 14.02 13.96
N TRP A 63 -2.09 13.44 14.43
CA TRP A 63 -2.09 12.40 15.44
C TRP A 63 -2.50 12.94 16.81
N ASN A 64 -2.06 14.16 17.13
CA ASN A 64 -2.32 14.80 18.41
C ASN A 64 -3.62 15.62 18.44
N HIS A 65 -4.30 15.79 17.30
CA HIS A 65 -5.55 16.57 17.21
C HIS A 65 -6.66 16.09 18.16
N SER A 66 -6.78 14.78 18.35
CA SER A 66 -7.73 14.20 19.31
C SER A 66 -7.03 13.12 20.13
N PRO A 67 -6.45 13.47 21.29
CA PRO A 67 -5.68 12.53 22.10
C PRO A 67 -6.48 11.31 22.55
N LEU A 68 -7.78 11.50 22.78
CA LEU A 68 -8.74 10.48 23.25
C LEU A 68 -9.32 9.60 22.13
N ALA A 69 -9.08 9.94 20.86
CA ALA A 69 -9.54 9.13 19.74
C ALA A 69 -8.82 7.78 19.70
N SER A 70 -9.51 6.77 19.17
CA SER A 70 -8.91 5.46 18.91
C SER A 70 -7.76 5.57 17.90
N VAL A 71 -6.83 4.61 17.95
CA VAL A 71 -5.71 4.54 17.00
C VAL A 71 -6.20 4.53 15.55
N ILE A 72 -7.32 3.85 15.28
CA ILE A 72 -7.90 3.77 13.94
C ILE A 72 -8.41 5.14 13.47
N GLU A 73 -9.07 5.90 14.34
CA GLU A 73 -9.53 7.26 14.03
C GLU A 73 -8.34 8.19 13.78
N LYS A 74 -7.30 8.12 14.61
CA LYS A 74 -6.05 8.89 14.40
C LYS A 74 -5.41 8.56 13.05
N LEU A 75 -5.28 7.28 12.71
CA LEU A 75 -4.72 6.85 11.42
C LEU A 75 -5.55 7.35 10.23
N ASN A 76 -6.89 7.29 10.34
CA ASN A 76 -7.79 7.81 9.31
C ASN A 76 -7.65 9.33 9.15
N GLU A 77 -7.45 10.05 10.25
CA GLU A 77 -7.24 11.49 10.25
C GLU A 77 -5.89 11.89 9.62
N CYS A 78 -4.80 11.21 9.99
CA CYS A 78 -3.50 11.37 9.33
C CYS A 78 -3.63 11.11 7.81
N ARG A 79 -4.26 10.00 7.43
CA ARG A 79 -4.49 9.66 6.01
C ARG A 79 -5.25 10.77 5.28
N ARG A 80 -6.31 11.31 5.89
CA ARG A 80 -7.12 12.39 5.31
C ARG A 80 -6.28 13.64 5.09
N ARG A 81 -5.53 14.10 6.10
CA ARG A 81 -4.67 15.29 5.99
C ARG A 81 -3.58 15.11 4.93
N ILE A 82 -2.91 13.96 4.87
CA ILE A 82 -1.89 13.66 3.84
C ILE A 82 -2.49 13.76 2.43
N ILE A 83 -3.65 13.13 2.19
CA ILE A 83 -4.31 13.19 0.88
C ILE A 83 -4.65 14.64 0.49
N GLN A 84 -5.12 15.45 1.45
CA GLN A 84 -5.43 16.85 1.20
C GLN A 84 -4.18 17.67 0.88
N TRP A 85 -3.08 17.47 1.61
CA TRP A 85 -1.80 18.11 1.35
C TRP A 85 -1.26 17.73 -0.03
N THR A 86 -1.23 16.44 -0.38
CA THR A 86 -0.75 15.97 -1.70
C THR A 86 -1.54 16.60 -2.85
N LYS A 87 -2.87 16.75 -2.70
CA LYS A 87 -3.73 17.43 -3.70
C LYS A 87 -3.42 18.92 -3.81
N LYS A 88 -3.05 19.59 -2.72
CA LYS A 88 -2.65 21.00 -2.73
C LYS A 88 -1.31 21.19 -3.42
N CYS A 89 -0.32 20.33 -3.14
CA CYS A 89 1.00 20.41 -3.76
C CYS A 89 0.94 20.13 -5.27
N HIS A 90 0.15 19.13 -5.71
CA HIS A 90 -0.05 18.86 -7.14
C HIS A 90 -0.71 20.00 -7.92
N LYS A 91 -1.50 20.88 -7.28
CA LYS A 91 -2.10 22.04 -7.94
C LYS A 91 -1.16 23.24 -8.06
N LYS A 92 -0.05 23.24 -7.31
CA LYS A 92 0.95 24.32 -7.34
C LYS A 92 2.08 24.06 -8.34
N SER A 93 2.09 22.89 -8.98
CA SER A 93 3.12 22.44 -9.91
C SER A 93 2.72 22.63 -11.37
#